data_AF-A0AAE4NTV4-F1
#
_entry.id   AF-A0AAE4NTV4-F1
#
_cell.length_a   1.000
_cell.length_b   1.000
_cell.length_c   1.000
_cell.angle_alpha   90.00
_cell.angle_beta   90.00
_cell.angle_gamma   90.00
#
_symmetry.space_group_name_H-M   'P 1'
#
loop_
_entity.id
_entity.type
_entity.pdbx_description
1 polymer ?
#
loop_
_entity_poly.entity_id
_entity_poly.type
_entity_poly.pdbx_seq_one_letter_code
_entity_poly.pdbx_strand_id
1 'polypeptide(L)'
;MGKVLGDILGFILLASASWWFWVGTGYRGYINFAIVIGYVLLLYAWTDYIQLIIHNPFGFAAMLGFFLGNIEGIFYAVPIELVFLLFASLMRLNREKAATLTFVASLPVALVNSYYYPIASPMAWALVGLMAAVIEHAAIEEMAEGDVFIIPLYFMALGPIAFIPLAFQSFTGTGLYLREDEDNHIEYYPVGPAMFVVSVPLFLMLGNLVESQSLPEWLFYAHFHGIKHPTLGLIGALAGSYLMPKVIYEMYQLEKDEKDSSTSRFTSAGAVMGLAVGVIAGLLSMVVLALIGVYFQNHGYIYLAYLFVFMAFGALFIGGFAVFFLFSELHYEGKSSINQALWLWGLTLVAILQSLFLLPAAWRAFPDGRAPAILTGLAVVSLFYLQAGKWENPTLIEWLWIATLLVSAFLAGVWAGFSLWWILYRAT
;
A
#
# COMPACT_ATOMS: atom_id res chain seq x y z
N MET A 1 -26.95 -6.50 16.26
CA MET A 1 -26.20 -6.08 17.47
C MET A 1 -24.69 -6.04 17.21
N GLY A 2 -24.10 -7.07 16.58
CA GLY A 2 -22.67 -7.08 16.22
C GLY A 2 -22.22 -5.93 15.31
N LYS A 3 -22.95 -5.66 14.22
CA LYS A 3 -22.66 -4.56 13.26
C LYS A 3 -22.54 -3.18 13.94
N VAL A 4 -23.58 -2.77 14.67
CA VAL A 4 -23.61 -1.49 15.42
C VAL A 4 -22.47 -1.38 16.44
N LEU A 5 -22.14 -2.48 17.13
CA LEU A 5 -21.02 -2.50 18.09
C LEU A 5 -19.67 -2.36 17.37
N GLY A 6 -19.52 -3.03 16.22
CA GLY A 6 -18.38 -2.90 15.32
C GLY A 6 -18.19 -1.45 14.87
N ASP A 7 -19.23 -0.81 14.35
CA ASP A 7 -19.17 0.57 13.85
C ASP A 7 -18.74 1.58 14.93
N ILE A 8 -19.29 1.46 16.15
CA ILE A 8 -18.93 2.33 17.27
C ILE A 8 -17.48 2.11 17.68
N LEU A 9 -17.06 0.85 17.82
CA LEU A 9 -15.68 0.52 18.20
C LEU A 9 -14.69 0.94 17.12
N GLY A 10 -15.03 0.73 15.84
CA GLY A 10 -14.27 1.17 14.68
C GLY A 10 -14.07 2.68 14.67
N PHE A 11 -15.13 3.47 14.89
CA PHE A 11 -15.03 4.93 15.02
C PHE A 11 -14.09 5.34 16.16
N ILE A 12 -14.25 4.74 17.34
CA ILE A 12 -13.41 5.05 18.51
C ILE A 12 -11.94 4.73 18.22
N LEU A 13 -11.66 3.57 17.62
CA LEU A 13 -10.30 3.15 17.25
C LEU A 13 -9.70 4.10 16.21
N LEU A 14 -10.44 4.45 15.16
CA LEU A 14 -9.95 5.37 14.13
C LEU A 14 -9.67 6.76 14.71
N ALA A 15 -10.60 7.31 15.50
CA ALA A 15 -10.41 8.60 16.17
C ALA A 15 -9.20 8.58 17.11
N SER A 16 -9.02 7.47 17.84
CA SER A 16 -7.91 7.28 18.76
C SER A 16 -6.57 7.17 18.08
N ALA A 17 -6.50 6.36 17.02
CA ALA A 17 -5.31 6.21 16.19
C ALA A 17 -4.94 7.55 15.54
N SER A 18 -5.92 8.30 15.02
CA SER A 18 -5.72 9.61 14.42
C SER A 18 -5.13 10.61 15.41
N TRP A 19 -5.72 10.70 16.60
CA TRP A 19 -5.24 11.59 17.65
C TRP A 19 -3.85 11.20 18.13
N TRP A 20 -3.61 9.90 18.36
CA TRP A 20 -2.32 9.43 18.83
C TRP A 20 -1.21 9.64 17.81
N PHE A 21 -1.50 9.39 16.52
CA PHE A 21 -0.58 9.69 15.44
C PHE A 21 -0.24 11.19 15.40
N TRP A 22 -1.26 12.06 15.47
CA TRP A 22 -1.08 13.51 15.49
C TRP A 22 -0.19 13.98 16.65
N VAL A 23 -0.51 13.56 17.89
CA VAL A 23 0.23 13.96 19.09
C VAL A 23 1.65 13.37 19.11
N GLY A 24 1.79 12.10 18.70
CA GLY A 24 3.06 11.38 18.68
C GLY A 24 4.05 11.93 17.65
N THR A 25 3.57 12.56 16.58
CA THR A 25 4.40 13.09 15.49
C THR A 25 4.53 14.62 15.51
N GLY A 26 3.58 15.35 16.08
CA GLY A 26 3.53 16.82 16.05
C GLY A 26 4.47 17.56 17.02
N TYR A 27 5.06 16.89 18.02
CA TYR A 27 5.93 17.53 19.03
C TYR A 27 7.42 17.60 18.67
N ARG A 28 7.88 16.86 17.64
CA ARG A 28 9.29 16.86 17.21
C ARG A 28 9.41 17.68 15.94
N GLY A 29 10.07 18.85 16.00
CA GLY A 29 10.11 19.87 14.93
C GLY A 29 10.71 19.49 13.57
N TYR A 30 10.91 18.20 13.25
CA TYR A 30 11.31 17.70 11.94
C TYR A 30 10.37 16.57 11.50
N ILE A 31 9.55 16.83 10.48
CA ILE A 31 8.66 15.84 9.87
C ILE A 31 9.50 14.99 8.91
N ASN A 32 9.71 13.71 9.25
CA ASN A 32 10.39 12.76 8.36
C ASN A 32 9.45 12.24 7.26
N PHE A 33 10.01 11.56 6.27
CA PHE A 33 9.27 11.09 5.10
C PHE A 33 8.12 10.14 5.46
N ALA A 34 8.35 9.19 6.36
CA ALA A 34 7.32 8.26 6.84
C ALA A 34 6.14 8.97 7.52
N ILE A 35 6.38 10.05 8.27
CA ILE A 35 5.31 10.84 8.91
C ILE A 35 4.48 11.58 7.86
N VAL A 36 5.09 12.16 6.83
CA VAL A 36 4.35 12.80 5.72
C VAL A 36 3.40 11.78 5.07
N ILE A 37 3.91 10.58 4.77
CA ILE A 37 3.08 9.49 4.25
C ILE A 37 1.96 9.15 5.23
N GLY A 38 2.25 9.03 6.53
CA GLY A 38 1.25 8.74 7.54
C GLY A 38 0.12 9.78 7.63
N TYR A 39 0.41 11.08 7.40
CA TYR A 39 -0.64 12.10 7.31
C TYR A 39 -1.50 11.97 6.05
N VAL A 40 -0.90 11.61 4.90
CA VAL A 40 -1.65 11.32 3.68
C VAL A 40 -2.56 10.10 3.88
N LEU A 41 -2.04 9.04 4.51
CA LEU A 41 -2.80 7.84 4.86
C LEU A 41 -3.91 8.11 5.88
N LEU A 42 -3.69 9.01 6.84
CA LEU A 42 -4.71 9.48 7.78
C LEU A 42 -5.88 10.16 7.05
N LEU A 43 -5.57 11.03 6.08
CA LEU A 43 -6.61 11.66 5.25
C LEU A 43 -7.40 10.59 4.48
N TYR A 44 -6.72 9.63 3.86
CA TYR A 44 -7.39 8.52 3.17
C TYR A 44 -8.23 7.66 4.10
N ALA A 45 -7.75 7.36 5.30
CA ALA A 45 -8.50 6.57 6.28
C ALA A 45 -9.84 7.23 6.64
N TRP A 46 -9.88 8.55 6.79
CA TRP A 46 -11.13 9.28 7.04
C TRP A 46 -12.01 9.43 5.80
N THR A 47 -11.45 9.74 4.63
CA THR A 47 -12.24 9.86 3.41
C THR A 47 -12.88 8.52 3.06
N ASP A 48 -12.12 7.43 3.19
CA ASP A 48 -12.60 6.08 2.94
C ASP A 48 -13.63 5.63 4.00
N TYR A 49 -13.40 5.93 5.27
CA TYR A 49 -14.40 5.67 6.32
C TYR A 49 -15.73 6.41 6.06
N ILE A 50 -15.70 7.67 5.62
CA ILE A 50 -16.92 8.47 5.43
C ILE A 50 -17.61 8.14 4.10
N GLN A 51 -16.84 8.04 3.02
CA GLN A 51 -17.37 8.00 1.65
C GLN A 51 -17.21 6.65 0.97
N LEU A 52 -16.47 5.69 1.55
CA LEU A 52 -16.12 4.39 0.94
C LEU A 52 -15.42 4.53 -0.41
N ILE A 53 -14.74 5.66 -0.62
CA ILE A 53 -14.10 6.00 -1.87
C ILE A 53 -12.75 6.64 -1.58
N ILE A 54 -11.69 6.02 -2.08
CA ILE A 54 -10.42 6.68 -2.29
C ILE A 54 -10.44 7.26 -3.71
N HIS A 55 -10.45 8.59 -3.81
CA HIS A 55 -10.53 9.26 -5.10
C HIS A 55 -9.23 9.03 -5.90
N ASN A 56 -9.31 8.22 -6.96
CA ASN A 56 -8.19 7.83 -7.83
C ASN A 56 -7.24 9.00 -8.22
N PRO A 57 -7.72 10.21 -8.56
CA PRO A 57 -6.83 11.34 -8.87
C PRO A 57 -5.93 11.78 -7.72
N PHE A 58 -6.43 11.78 -6.48
CA PHE A 58 -5.65 12.15 -5.31
C PHE A 58 -4.68 11.02 -4.93
N GLY A 59 -5.14 9.77 -4.98
CA GLY A 59 -4.29 8.59 -4.75
C GLY A 59 -3.09 8.60 -5.69
N PHE A 60 -3.36 8.86 -6.98
CA PHE A 60 -2.34 8.99 -8.00
C PHE A 60 -1.41 10.17 -7.76
N ALA A 61 -1.94 11.36 -7.43
CA ALA A 61 -1.14 12.52 -7.10
C ALA A 61 -0.16 12.26 -5.95
N ALA A 62 -0.63 11.61 -4.88
CA ALA A 62 0.20 11.25 -3.74
C ALA A 62 1.34 10.32 -4.15
N MET A 63 1.03 9.24 -4.88
CA MET A 63 2.05 8.30 -5.37
C MET A 63 3.08 8.98 -6.26
N LEU A 64 2.65 9.72 -7.29
CA LEU A 64 3.56 10.38 -8.22
C LEU A 64 4.42 11.43 -7.52
N GLY A 65 3.84 12.19 -6.59
CA GLY A 65 4.58 13.14 -5.77
C GLY A 65 5.64 12.48 -4.91
N PHE A 66 5.34 11.36 -4.25
CA PHE A 66 6.33 10.65 -3.45
C PHE A 66 7.41 9.96 -4.29
N PHE A 67 7.07 9.48 -5.49
CA PHE A 67 8.02 8.88 -6.42
C PHE A 67 8.99 9.95 -6.94
N LEU A 68 8.49 11.06 -7.49
CA LEU A 68 9.36 12.14 -7.98
C LEU A 68 10.14 12.84 -6.85
N GLY A 69 9.56 12.96 -5.66
CA GLY A 69 10.24 13.49 -4.48
C GLY A 69 11.44 12.65 -4.04
N ASN A 70 11.46 11.35 -4.42
CA ASN A 70 12.53 10.39 -4.12
C ASN A 70 13.16 9.81 -5.38
N ILE A 71 13.23 10.60 -6.45
CA ILE A 71 13.72 10.15 -7.76
C ILE A 71 15.11 9.49 -7.73
N GLU A 72 15.99 9.92 -6.82
CA GLU A 72 17.28 9.24 -6.60
C GLU A 72 17.11 7.78 -6.18
N GLY A 73 16.18 7.50 -5.27
CA GLY A 73 15.88 6.14 -4.82
C GLY A 73 15.42 5.24 -5.97
N ILE A 74 14.74 5.82 -6.98
CA ILE A 74 14.33 5.12 -8.19
C ILE A 74 15.57 4.68 -9.00
N PHE A 75 16.54 5.56 -9.24
CA PHE A 75 17.78 5.19 -9.95
C PHE A 75 18.60 4.09 -9.27
N TYR A 76 18.47 3.92 -7.95
CA TYR A 76 19.12 2.84 -7.21
C TYR A 76 18.21 1.61 -7.00
N ALA A 77 16.96 1.64 -7.48
CA ALA A 77 15.98 0.56 -7.41
C ALA A 77 15.98 -0.35 -8.66
N VAL A 78 16.94 -0.23 -9.57
CA VAL A 78 16.97 -0.98 -10.85
C VAL A 78 16.70 -2.49 -10.71
N PRO A 79 17.28 -3.24 -9.75
CA PRO A 79 16.99 -4.67 -9.63
C PRO A 79 15.52 -4.98 -9.36
N ILE A 80 14.87 -4.21 -8.47
CA ILE A 80 13.47 -4.41 -8.11
C ILE A 80 12.53 -3.85 -9.19
N GLU A 81 12.95 -2.81 -9.91
CA GLU A 81 12.25 -2.30 -11.09
C GLU A 81 12.16 -3.35 -12.20
N LEU A 82 13.25 -4.07 -12.49
CA LEU A 82 13.23 -5.14 -13.49
C LEU A 82 12.31 -6.29 -13.09
N VAL A 83 12.29 -6.64 -11.79
CA VAL A 83 11.35 -7.63 -11.24
C VAL A 83 9.91 -7.13 -11.37
N PHE A 84 9.65 -5.84 -11.10
CA PHE A 84 8.34 -5.23 -11.27
C PHE A 84 7.88 -5.23 -12.74
N LEU A 85 8.77 -4.91 -13.69
CA LEU A 85 8.44 -4.97 -15.12
C LEU A 85 8.11 -6.40 -15.57
N LEU A 86 8.84 -7.41 -15.07
CA LEU A 86 8.52 -8.81 -15.31
C LEU A 86 7.15 -9.17 -14.72
N PHE A 87 6.88 -8.77 -13.47
CA PHE A 87 5.58 -8.96 -12.82
C PHE A 87 4.45 -8.35 -13.66
N ALA A 88 4.57 -7.07 -14.04
CA ALA A 88 3.58 -6.36 -14.82
C ALA A 88 3.36 -7.00 -16.20
N SER A 89 4.44 -7.44 -16.86
CA SER A 89 4.33 -8.18 -18.13
C SER A 89 3.63 -9.53 -17.96
N LEU A 90 3.85 -10.25 -16.85
CA LEU A 90 3.19 -11.53 -16.57
C LEU A 90 1.72 -11.34 -16.24
N MET A 91 1.36 -10.31 -15.47
CA MET A 91 -0.03 -9.92 -15.22
C MET A 91 -0.74 -9.58 -16.53
N ARG A 92 -0.12 -8.77 -17.40
CA ARG A 92 -0.65 -8.45 -18.72
C ARG A 92 -0.87 -9.68 -19.61
N LEU A 93 -0.02 -10.69 -19.50
CA LEU A 93 -0.12 -11.95 -20.26
C LEU A 93 -1.04 -12.98 -19.58
N ASN A 94 -1.81 -12.59 -18.56
CA ASN A 94 -2.71 -13.46 -17.81
C ASN A 94 -2.00 -14.67 -17.17
N ARG A 95 -0.75 -14.47 -16.74
CA ARG A 95 0.07 -15.47 -16.04
C ARG A 95 0.18 -15.16 -14.55
N GLU A 96 -0.95 -14.98 -13.89
CA GLU A 96 -1.02 -14.50 -12.48
C GLU A 96 -0.27 -15.41 -11.49
N LYS A 97 -0.28 -16.74 -11.68
CA LYS A 97 0.53 -17.65 -10.85
C LYS A 97 2.03 -17.36 -10.97
N ALA A 98 2.51 -17.10 -12.18
CA ALA A 98 3.91 -16.73 -12.41
C ALA A 98 4.21 -15.32 -11.91
N ALA A 99 3.26 -14.39 -12.04
CA ALA A 99 3.35 -13.05 -11.45
C ALA A 99 3.44 -13.14 -9.92
N THR A 100 2.63 -13.97 -9.28
CA THR A 100 2.66 -14.21 -7.82
C THR A 100 4.03 -14.77 -7.39
N LEU A 101 4.60 -15.73 -8.13
CA LEU A 101 5.96 -16.21 -7.86
C LEU A 101 7.01 -15.10 -8.04
N THR A 102 6.83 -14.21 -9.02
CA THR A 102 7.68 -13.04 -9.23
C THR A 102 7.61 -12.08 -8.05
N PHE A 103 6.40 -11.86 -7.50
CA PHE A 103 6.20 -11.11 -6.26
C PHE A 103 6.93 -11.76 -5.08
N VAL A 104 6.82 -13.08 -4.88
CA VAL A 104 7.56 -13.76 -3.80
C VAL A 104 9.07 -13.60 -3.97
N ALA A 105 9.58 -13.72 -5.21
CA ALA A 105 10.99 -13.49 -5.53
C ALA A 105 11.42 -12.02 -5.34
N SER A 106 10.49 -11.07 -5.41
CA SER A 106 10.77 -9.65 -5.21
C SER A 106 11.16 -9.33 -3.75
N LEU A 107 10.69 -10.10 -2.77
CA LEU A 107 10.97 -9.88 -1.34
C LEU A 107 12.47 -9.97 -1.00
N PRO A 108 13.20 -11.06 -1.33
CA PRO A 108 14.63 -11.11 -1.10
C PRO A 108 15.39 -10.09 -1.96
N VAL A 109 14.92 -9.80 -3.19
CA VAL A 109 15.54 -8.77 -4.05
C VAL A 109 15.42 -7.39 -3.42
N ALA A 110 14.27 -7.02 -2.87
CA ALA A 110 14.03 -5.75 -2.20
C ALA A 110 14.89 -5.60 -0.93
N LEU A 111 15.05 -6.67 -0.15
CA LEU A 111 15.93 -6.70 1.02
C LEU A 111 17.40 -6.49 0.62
N VAL A 112 17.89 -7.27 -0.34
CA VAL A 112 19.28 -7.16 -0.83
C VAL A 112 19.53 -5.78 -1.44
N ASN A 113 18.59 -5.27 -2.23
CA ASN A 113 18.71 -3.94 -2.83
C ASN A 113 18.76 -2.84 -1.76
N SER A 114 17.88 -2.91 -0.75
CA SER A 114 17.88 -1.96 0.37
C SER A 114 19.18 -2.01 1.19
N TYR A 115 19.79 -3.19 1.31
CA TYR A 115 21.06 -3.34 2.02
C TYR A 115 22.23 -2.65 1.30
N TYR A 116 22.35 -2.83 -0.01
CA TYR A 116 23.42 -2.20 -0.80
C TYR A 116 23.15 -0.72 -1.09
N TYR A 117 21.88 -0.34 -1.27
CA TYR A 117 21.45 1.01 -1.58
C TYR A 117 20.30 1.43 -0.64
N PRO A 118 20.59 1.87 0.60
CA PRO A 118 19.57 2.27 1.58
C PRO A 118 18.57 3.32 1.06
N ILE A 119 19.05 4.25 0.25
CA ILE A 119 18.24 5.27 -0.43
C ILE A 119 17.13 4.70 -1.32
N ALA A 120 17.34 3.51 -1.89
CA ALA A 120 16.36 2.83 -2.73
C ALA A 120 15.27 2.14 -1.92
N SER A 121 15.45 1.98 -0.60
CA SER A 121 14.56 1.16 0.23
C SER A 121 13.10 1.59 0.16
N PRO A 122 12.74 2.89 0.31
CA PRO A 122 11.35 3.31 0.22
C PRO A 122 10.72 3.00 -1.13
N MET A 123 11.48 3.17 -2.22
CA MET A 123 10.99 2.88 -3.58
C MET A 123 10.85 1.37 -3.81
N ALA A 124 11.83 0.59 -3.36
CA ALA A 124 11.82 -0.86 -3.52
C ALA A 124 10.61 -1.48 -2.81
N TRP A 125 10.34 -1.06 -1.58
CA TRP A 125 9.18 -1.53 -0.85
C TRP A 125 7.88 -0.98 -1.42
N ALA A 126 7.83 0.26 -1.93
CA ALA A 126 6.65 0.77 -2.63
C ALA A 126 6.28 -0.12 -3.84
N LEU A 127 7.25 -0.57 -4.63
CA LEU A 127 7.01 -1.49 -5.75
C LEU A 127 6.55 -2.86 -5.29
N VAL A 128 7.11 -3.40 -4.20
CA VAL A 128 6.61 -4.64 -3.56
C VAL A 128 5.16 -4.46 -3.11
N GLY A 129 4.83 -3.34 -2.46
CA GLY A 129 3.48 -3.01 -2.04
C GLY A 129 2.51 -2.88 -3.22
N LEU A 130 2.96 -2.32 -4.35
CA LEU A 130 2.14 -2.24 -5.57
C LEU A 130 1.88 -3.62 -6.18
N MET A 131 2.87 -4.52 -6.21
CA MET A 131 2.64 -5.91 -6.62
C MET A 131 1.64 -6.61 -5.70
N ALA A 132 1.76 -6.42 -4.37
CA ALA A 132 0.83 -6.98 -3.40
C ALA A 132 -0.58 -6.45 -3.61
N ALA A 133 -0.74 -5.15 -3.81
CA ALA A 133 -2.03 -4.52 -4.04
C ALA A 133 -2.70 -4.98 -5.34
N VAL A 134 -1.94 -5.16 -6.42
CA VAL A 134 -2.46 -5.69 -7.69
C VAL A 134 -2.88 -7.15 -7.54
N ILE A 135 -2.10 -7.98 -6.82
CA ILE A 135 -2.49 -9.37 -6.52
C ILE A 135 -3.74 -9.40 -5.65
N GLU A 136 -3.79 -8.58 -4.61
CA GLU A 136 -4.91 -8.53 -3.68
C GLU A 136 -6.19 -8.12 -4.40
N HIS A 137 -6.12 -7.07 -5.22
CA HIS A 137 -7.23 -6.64 -6.06
C HIS A 137 -7.67 -7.71 -7.08
N ALA A 138 -6.71 -8.47 -7.65
CA ALA A 138 -7.02 -9.55 -8.58
C ALA A 138 -7.53 -10.84 -7.89
N ALA A 139 -7.26 -11.03 -6.58
CA ALA A 139 -7.63 -12.25 -5.85
C ALA A 139 -8.83 -12.05 -4.90
N ILE A 140 -9.02 -10.82 -4.42
CA ILE A 140 -10.03 -10.38 -3.46
C ILE A 140 -10.80 -9.24 -4.15
N GLU A 141 -11.85 -9.60 -4.87
CA GLU A 141 -12.70 -8.66 -5.64
C GLU A 141 -13.62 -7.80 -4.75
N GLU A 142 -13.36 -7.74 -3.44
CA GLU A 142 -14.14 -7.02 -2.42
C GLU A 142 -13.54 -5.64 -2.05
N MET A 143 -12.38 -5.30 -2.63
CA MET A 143 -11.65 -4.06 -2.35
C MET A 143 -12.09 -2.92 -3.27
N ALA A 144 -12.22 -1.71 -2.71
CA ALA A 144 -12.50 -0.53 -3.51
C ALA A 144 -11.32 -0.26 -4.45
N GLU A 145 -11.60 0.17 -5.68
CA GLU A 145 -10.59 0.42 -6.70
C GLU A 145 -9.40 1.29 -6.21
N GLY A 146 -9.65 2.21 -5.28
CA GLY A 146 -8.61 3.13 -4.80
C GLY A 146 -7.63 2.53 -3.79
N ASP A 147 -7.83 1.30 -3.31
CA ASP A 147 -6.95 0.66 -2.31
C ASP A 147 -5.55 0.38 -2.86
N VAL A 148 -5.45 0.24 -4.18
CA VAL A 148 -4.19 0.04 -4.91
C VAL A 148 -3.25 1.23 -4.79
N PHE A 149 -3.74 2.42 -4.42
CA PHE A 149 -2.92 3.61 -4.21
C PHE A 149 -2.37 3.72 -2.78
N ILE A 150 -3.03 3.15 -1.77
CA ILE A 150 -2.64 3.32 -0.37
C ILE A 150 -1.68 2.23 0.12
N ILE A 151 -1.82 0.98 -0.35
CA ILE A 151 -0.95 -0.13 0.03
C ILE A 151 0.53 0.16 -0.30
N PRO A 152 0.90 0.66 -1.50
CA PRO A 152 2.28 1.03 -1.81
C PRO A 152 2.86 2.07 -0.84
N LEU A 153 2.04 3.01 -0.36
CA LEU A 153 2.47 4.04 0.58
C LEU A 153 2.77 3.45 1.96
N TYR A 154 1.97 2.48 2.44
CA TYR A 154 2.29 1.75 3.67
C TYR A 154 3.64 1.05 3.57
N PHE A 155 3.91 0.36 2.45
CA PHE A 155 5.20 -0.30 2.23
C PHE A 155 6.35 0.69 2.06
N MET A 156 6.11 1.82 1.41
CA MET A 156 7.11 2.89 1.27
C MET A 156 7.55 3.45 2.63
N ALA A 157 6.62 3.57 3.58
CA ALA A 157 6.91 4.09 4.91
C ALA A 157 7.42 3.03 5.89
N LEU A 158 6.75 1.88 5.97
CA LEU A 158 6.99 0.83 6.97
C LEU A 158 7.89 -0.30 6.46
N GLY A 159 8.34 -0.26 5.21
CA GLY A 159 9.15 -1.30 4.59
C GLY A 159 8.46 -2.68 4.68
N PRO A 160 9.17 -3.76 5.04
CA PRO A 160 8.57 -5.10 5.16
C PRO A 160 7.55 -5.22 6.28
N ILE A 161 7.54 -4.31 7.25
CA ILE A 161 6.60 -4.36 8.38
C ILE A 161 5.17 -4.00 7.94
N ALA A 162 5.01 -3.40 6.76
CA ALA A 162 3.71 -3.16 6.13
C ALA A 162 2.90 -4.44 5.85
N PHE A 163 3.52 -5.63 5.87
CA PHE A 163 2.77 -6.89 5.82
C PHE A 163 1.83 -7.07 7.01
N ILE A 164 2.11 -6.47 8.17
CA ILE A 164 1.21 -6.49 9.33
C ILE A 164 -0.12 -5.81 9.01
N PRO A 165 -0.16 -4.50 8.71
CA PRO A 165 -1.42 -3.84 8.38
C PRO A 165 -2.07 -4.39 7.11
N LEU A 166 -1.29 -4.83 6.10
CA LEU A 166 -1.83 -5.48 4.90
C LEU A 166 -2.61 -6.76 5.22
N ALA A 167 -2.07 -7.64 6.06
CA ALA A 167 -2.77 -8.88 6.40
C ALA A 167 -3.90 -8.66 7.41
N PHE A 168 -3.72 -7.74 8.36
CA PHE A 168 -4.65 -7.51 9.45
C PHE A 168 -5.84 -6.61 9.08
N GLN A 169 -5.78 -5.97 7.93
CA GLN A 169 -6.88 -5.17 7.42
C GLN A 169 -8.15 -5.98 7.15
N SER A 170 -8.05 -7.25 6.71
CA SER A 170 -9.25 -8.08 6.54
C SER A 170 -9.96 -8.36 7.87
N PHE A 171 -9.22 -8.54 8.96
CA PHE A 171 -9.82 -8.84 10.27
C PHE A 171 -10.38 -7.59 10.96
N THR A 172 -9.67 -6.48 10.87
CA THR A 172 -10.19 -5.18 11.38
C THR A 172 -11.32 -4.66 10.51
N GLY A 173 -11.20 -4.79 9.19
CA GLY A 173 -12.21 -4.48 8.18
C GLY A 173 -13.51 -5.20 8.42
N THR A 174 -13.49 -6.54 8.34
CA THR A 174 -14.66 -7.36 8.64
C THR A 174 -15.11 -7.16 10.08
N GLY A 175 -14.22 -7.17 11.08
CA GLY A 175 -14.64 -7.07 12.48
C GLY A 175 -15.27 -5.72 12.87
N LEU A 176 -14.80 -4.59 12.34
CA LEU A 176 -15.10 -3.25 12.85
C LEU A 176 -15.79 -2.34 11.84
N TYR A 177 -15.66 -2.60 10.54
CA TYR A 177 -16.05 -1.64 9.51
C TYR A 177 -16.91 -2.26 8.39
N LEU A 178 -17.39 -3.50 8.56
CA LEU A 178 -18.19 -4.18 7.56
C LEU A 178 -19.49 -3.43 7.26
N ARG A 179 -19.69 -3.13 5.99
CA ARG A 179 -20.89 -2.53 5.42
C ARG A 179 -21.50 -3.51 4.43
N GLU A 180 -22.79 -3.34 4.22
CA GLU A 180 -23.56 -4.14 3.28
C GLU A 180 -24.17 -3.15 2.29
N ASP A 181 -24.00 -3.41 0.99
CA ASP A 181 -24.70 -2.66 -0.05
C ASP A 181 -26.17 -3.10 -0.05
N GLU A 182 -27.07 -2.20 0.33
CA GLU A 182 -28.50 -2.50 0.42
C GLU A 182 -29.10 -2.90 -0.93
N ASP A 183 -28.50 -2.46 -2.04
CA ASP A 183 -29.01 -2.72 -3.39
C ASP A 183 -28.48 -4.04 -3.99
N ASN A 184 -27.28 -4.49 -3.60
CA ASN A 184 -26.60 -5.64 -4.22
C ASN A 184 -26.29 -6.80 -3.25
N HIS A 185 -26.56 -6.65 -1.95
CA HIS A 185 -26.19 -7.64 -0.91
C HIS A 185 -24.71 -8.02 -0.91
N ILE A 186 -23.85 -7.11 -1.36
CA ILE A 186 -22.39 -7.29 -1.34
C ILE A 186 -21.88 -6.72 -0.02
N GLU A 187 -21.10 -7.51 0.71
CA GLU A 187 -20.41 -7.07 1.92
C GLU A 187 -19.04 -6.50 1.55
N TYR A 188 -18.71 -5.33 2.08
CA TYR A 188 -17.43 -4.66 1.84
C TYR A 188 -17.02 -3.82 3.05
N TYR A 189 -15.74 -3.45 3.16
CA TYR A 189 -15.25 -2.61 4.25
C TYR A 189 -14.24 -1.57 3.73
N PRO A 190 -14.15 -0.39 4.38
CA PRO A 190 -13.14 0.61 4.06
C PRO A 190 -11.75 0.14 4.52
N VAL A 191 -10.85 -0.04 3.58
CA VAL A 191 -9.48 -0.54 3.76
C VAL A 191 -8.58 0.50 4.43
N GLY A 192 -8.76 1.77 4.09
CA GLY A 192 -8.05 2.90 4.68
C GLY A 192 -8.03 2.88 6.22
N PRO A 193 -9.18 2.94 6.89
CA PRO A 193 -9.24 2.89 8.35
C PRO A 193 -8.83 1.54 8.93
N ALA A 194 -9.09 0.42 8.25
CA ALA A 194 -8.70 -0.92 8.67
C ALA A 194 -7.17 -1.07 8.76
N MET A 195 -6.44 -0.64 7.74
CA MET A 195 -4.97 -0.61 7.75
C MET A 195 -4.42 0.45 8.71
N PHE A 196 -5.04 1.63 8.77
CA PHE A 196 -4.47 2.77 9.50
C PHE A 196 -4.41 2.52 11.01
N VAL A 197 -5.49 2.00 11.62
CA VAL A 197 -5.53 1.74 13.07
C VAL A 197 -4.46 0.74 13.51
N VAL A 198 -4.18 -0.27 12.68
CA VAL A 198 -3.11 -1.26 12.93
C VAL A 198 -1.72 -0.65 12.74
N SER A 199 -1.59 0.33 11.84
CA SER A 199 -0.31 0.92 11.45
C SER A 199 0.22 1.96 12.41
N VAL A 200 -0.64 2.72 13.10
CA VAL A 200 -0.20 3.84 13.97
C VAL A 200 0.83 3.41 15.03
N PRO A 201 0.64 2.33 15.80
CA PRO A 201 1.66 1.90 16.76
C PRO A 201 3.01 1.59 16.10
N LEU A 202 3.00 1.05 14.87
CA LEU A 202 4.20 0.74 14.11
C LEU A 202 4.91 2.04 13.70
N PHE A 203 4.19 3.00 13.12
CA PHE A 203 4.73 4.32 12.77
C PHE A 203 5.44 5.00 13.95
N LEU A 204 4.83 4.94 15.14
CA LEU A 204 5.35 5.60 16.35
C LEU A 204 6.50 4.84 17.01
N MET A 205 6.59 3.52 16.82
CA MET A 205 7.62 2.68 17.43
C MET A 205 8.90 2.55 16.58
N LEU A 206 8.77 2.53 15.25
CA LEU A 206 9.87 2.17 14.35
C LEU A 206 11.09 3.08 14.48
N GLY A 207 10.88 4.39 14.66
CA GLY A 207 11.98 5.34 14.88
C GLY A 207 12.85 4.93 16.08
N ASN A 208 12.23 4.63 17.22
CA ASN A 208 12.95 4.21 18.43
C ASN A 208 13.65 2.85 18.24
N LEU A 209 13.04 1.91 17.52
CA LEU A 209 13.64 0.58 17.28
C LEU A 209 14.90 0.64 16.42
N VAL A 210 14.93 1.56 15.46
CA VAL A 210 16.11 1.77 14.64
C VAL A 210 17.18 2.56 15.40
N GLU A 211 16.79 3.61 16.15
CA GLU A 211 17.71 4.33 17.04
C GLU A 211 18.36 3.41 18.08
N SER A 212 17.62 2.44 18.61
CA SER A 212 18.12 1.42 19.54
C SER A 212 18.84 0.24 18.87
N GLN A 213 19.11 0.32 17.57
CA GLN A 213 19.77 -0.71 16.76
C GLN A 213 19.07 -2.09 16.77
N SER A 214 17.80 -2.13 17.16
CA SER A 214 16.98 -3.35 17.12
C SER A 214 16.44 -3.63 15.72
N LEU A 215 16.32 -2.59 14.89
CA LEU A 215 16.01 -2.67 13.48
C LEU A 215 17.07 -1.93 12.65
N PRO A 216 17.39 -2.40 11.44
CA PRO A 216 18.39 -1.76 10.59
C PRO A 216 17.90 -0.47 9.93
N GLU A 217 18.64 0.63 10.08
CA GLU A 217 18.33 1.91 9.44
C GLU A 217 18.23 1.82 7.91
N TRP A 218 19.09 0.99 7.30
CA TRP A 218 19.11 0.81 5.84
C TRP A 218 17.79 0.29 5.25
N LEU A 219 16.98 -0.38 6.08
CA LEU A 219 15.68 -0.93 5.70
C LEU A 219 14.52 0.03 5.96
N PHE A 220 14.69 0.96 6.91
CA PHE A 220 13.67 1.92 7.34
C PHE A 220 14.11 3.36 7.05
N TYR A 221 14.77 3.55 5.89
CA TYR A 221 15.37 4.81 5.47
C TYR A 221 14.39 6.00 5.54
N ALA A 222 13.11 5.75 5.24
CA ALA A 222 12.00 6.71 5.30
C ALA A 222 11.77 7.38 6.68
N HIS A 223 12.19 6.73 7.77
CA HIS A 223 12.01 7.26 9.13
C HIS A 223 13.11 8.24 9.54
N PHE A 224 14.23 8.30 8.82
CA PHE A 224 15.41 9.08 9.18
C PHE A 224 15.70 10.20 8.19
N HIS A 225 15.22 10.06 6.96
CA HIS A 225 15.47 11.00 5.88
C HIS A 225 14.17 11.68 5.46
N GLY A 226 14.25 12.97 5.15
CA GLY A 226 13.14 13.72 4.55
C GLY A 226 13.02 13.46 3.05
N ILE A 227 12.00 14.08 2.42
CA ILE A 227 11.87 14.09 0.96
C ILE A 227 13.10 14.79 0.39
N LYS A 228 13.89 14.09 -0.42
CA LYS A 228 15.13 14.64 -0.99
C LYS A 228 14.89 15.79 -1.94
N HIS A 229 13.85 15.67 -2.78
CA HIS A 229 13.50 16.65 -3.80
C HIS A 229 12.07 17.17 -3.60
N PRO A 230 11.80 18.00 -2.58
CA PRO A 230 10.44 18.40 -2.22
C PRO A 230 9.73 19.17 -3.35
N THR A 231 10.46 19.98 -4.12
CA THR A 231 9.91 20.68 -5.29
C THR A 231 9.48 19.72 -6.38
N LEU A 232 10.27 18.69 -6.68
CA LEU A 232 9.88 17.65 -7.65
C LEU A 232 8.69 16.85 -7.14
N GLY A 233 8.61 16.59 -5.83
CA GLY A 233 7.46 15.95 -5.22
C GLY A 233 6.18 16.77 -5.37
N LEU A 234 6.25 18.10 -5.15
CA LEU A 234 5.10 18.98 -5.38
C LEU A 234 4.69 19.02 -6.86
N ILE A 235 5.66 19.12 -7.77
CA ILE A 235 5.41 19.08 -9.22
C ILE A 235 4.75 17.75 -9.60
N GLY A 236 5.23 16.64 -9.06
CA GLY A 236 4.65 15.31 -9.27
C GLY A 236 3.22 15.21 -8.78
N ALA A 237 2.93 15.73 -7.58
CA ALA A 237 1.57 15.73 -7.05
C ALA A 237 0.62 16.58 -7.90
N LEU A 238 1.05 17.79 -8.31
CA LEU A 238 0.26 18.66 -9.19
C LEU A 238 0.04 18.03 -10.56
N ALA A 239 1.10 17.48 -11.17
CA ALA A 239 1.00 16.76 -12.43
C ALA A 239 0.04 15.57 -12.31
N GLY A 240 0.12 14.80 -11.23
CA GLY A 240 -0.77 13.66 -11.00
C GLY A 240 -2.22 14.07 -10.87
N SER A 241 -2.50 15.16 -10.15
CA SER A 241 -3.86 15.70 -9.99
C SER A 241 -4.49 16.17 -11.31
N TYR A 242 -3.68 16.54 -12.30
CA TYR A 242 -4.14 16.95 -13.63
C TYR A 242 -4.18 15.80 -14.65
N LEU A 243 -3.15 14.94 -14.65
CA LEU A 243 -3.00 13.84 -15.59
C LEU A 243 -4.06 12.76 -15.38
N MET A 244 -4.35 12.36 -14.13
CA MET A 244 -5.28 11.26 -13.88
C MET A 244 -6.72 11.58 -14.30
N PRO A 245 -7.31 12.76 -14.00
CA PRO A 245 -8.64 13.10 -14.52
C PRO A 245 -8.68 13.16 -16.05
N LYS A 246 -7.62 13.65 -16.70
CA LYS A 246 -7.53 13.70 -18.16
C LYS A 246 -7.50 12.29 -18.75
N VAL A 247 -6.68 11.41 -18.17
CA VAL A 247 -6.56 10.00 -18.50
C VAL A 247 -7.93 9.30 -18.37
N ILE A 248 -8.62 9.46 -17.23
CA ILE A 248 -9.97 8.94 -17.00
C ILE A 248 -10.97 9.49 -18.03
N TYR A 249 -10.92 10.79 -18.33
CA TYR A 249 -11.83 11.42 -19.30
C TYR A 249 -11.63 10.91 -20.72
N GLU A 250 -10.37 10.82 -21.19
CA GLU A 250 -10.05 10.28 -22.52
C GLU A 250 -10.48 8.80 -22.63
N MET A 251 -10.37 8.05 -21.54
CA MET A 251 -10.79 6.64 -21.47
C MET A 251 -12.31 6.49 -21.54
N TYR A 252 -13.07 7.32 -20.82
CA TYR A 252 -14.52 7.32 -20.89
C TYR A 252 -15.04 7.59 -22.31
N GLN A 253 -14.33 8.43 -23.08
CA GLN A 253 -14.70 8.66 -24.48
C GLN A 253 -14.41 7.45 -25.37
N LEU A 254 -13.29 6.75 -25.17
CA LEU A 254 -12.94 5.54 -25.92
C LEU A 254 -13.92 4.39 -25.67
N GLU A 255 -14.34 4.19 -24.43
CA GLU A 255 -15.29 3.13 -24.06
C GLU A 255 -16.69 3.40 -24.60
N LYS A 256 -17.11 4.67 -24.68
CA LYS A 256 -18.39 5.07 -25.26
C LYS A 256 -18.48 4.80 -26.77
N ASP A 257 -17.35 4.72 -27.45
CA ASP A 257 -17.27 4.44 -28.89
C ASP A 257 -17.21 2.92 -29.21
N GLU A 258 -16.87 2.07 -28.24
CA GLU A 258 -16.94 0.59 -28.38
C GLU A 258 -18.34 0.07 -28.02
N LYS A 259 -19.10 -0.37 -29.03
CA LYS A 259 -20.51 -0.81 -28.93
C LYS A 259 -20.77 -2.14 -28.19
N ASP A 260 -19.74 -2.84 -27.71
CA ASP A 260 -19.83 -4.15 -27.05
C ASP A 260 -19.23 -4.05 -25.63
N SER A 261 -19.95 -3.39 -24.70
CA SER A 261 -19.48 -3.18 -23.33
C SER A 261 -20.16 -4.14 -22.34
N SER A 262 -19.76 -5.40 -22.34
CA SER A 262 -20.09 -6.33 -21.23
C SER A 262 -18.92 -6.62 -20.29
N THR A 263 -17.75 -6.01 -20.53
CA THR A 263 -16.59 -6.09 -19.63
C THR A 263 -15.92 -4.74 -19.62
N SER A 264 -16.02 -4.00 -18.51
CA SER A 264 -15.23 -2.79 -18.29
C SER A 264 -13.75 -3.19 -18.32
N ARG A 265 -13.05 -2.87 -19.42
CA ARG A 265 -11.63 -3.23 -19.62
C ARG A 265 -10.68 -2.45 -18.69
N PHE A 266 -11.21 -1.51 -17.92
CA PHE A 266 -10.43 -0.47 -17.25
C PHE A 266 -10.53 -0.58 -15.74
N THR A 267 -9.36 -0.69 -15.10
CA THR A 267 -9.25 -0.87 -13.65
C THR A 267 -8.23 0.14 -13.12
N SER A 268 -8.50 0.70 -11.93
CA SER A 268 -7.56 1.56 -11.22
C SER A 268 -6.19 0.90 -11.07
N ALA A 269 -6.17 -0.40 -10.75
CA ALA A 269 -4.98 -1.22 -10.62
C ALA A 269 -4.14 -1.26 -11.91
N GLY A 270 -4.80 -1.44 -13.05
CA GLY A 270 -4.16 -1.40 -14.37
C GLY A 270 -3.57 -0.02 -14.68
N ALA A 271 -4.27 1.05 -14.32
CA ALA A 271 -3.77 2.41 -14.48
C ALA A 271 -2.52 2.68 -13.61
N VAL A 272 -2.54 2.30 -12.33
CA VAL A 272 -1.39 2.49 -11.42
C VAL A 272 -0.19 1.69 -11.90
N MET A 273 -0.40 0.42 -12.28
CA MET A 273 0.65 -0.46 -12.78
C MET A 273 1.22 0.09 -14.10
N GLY A 274 0.38 0.54 -15.02
CA GLY A 274 0.82 1.15 -16.29
C GLY A 274 1.65 2.42 -16.09
N LEU A 275 1.30 3.23 -15.08
CA LEU A 275 2.06 4.43 -14.74
C LEU A 275 3.40 4.09 -14.14
N ALA A 276 3.45 3.14 -13.20
CA ALA A 276 4.71 2.65 -12.64
C ALA A 276 5.61 2.07 -13.75
N VAL A 277 5.06 1.26 -14.65
CA VAL A 277 5.76 0.74 -15.84
C VAL A 277 6.26 1.89 -16.72
N GLY A 278 5.43 2.90 -16.99
CA GLY A 278 5.81 4.08 -17.78
C GLY A 278 6.95 4.87 -17.16
N VAL A 279 6.91 5.14 -15.84
CA VAL A 279 8.00 5.81 -15.11
C VAL A 279 9.27 4.98 -15.19
N ILE A 280 9.21 3.70 -14.84
CA ILE A 280 10.39 2.82 -14.79
C ILE A 280 11.00 2.66 -16.19
N ALA A 281 10.19 2.32 -17.19
CA ALA A 281 10.65 2.17 -18.57
C ALA A 281 11.20 3.50 -19.11
N GLY A 282 10.56 4.63 -18.78
CA GLY A 282 11.04 5.97 -19.10
C GLY A 282 12.41 6.27 -18.48
N LEU A 283 12.62 5.94 -17.20
CA LEU A 283 13.90 6.17 -16.52
C LEU A 283 15.00 5.22 -17.02
N LEU A 284 14.71 3.94 -17.24
CA LEU A 284 15.67 2.98 -17.78
C LEU A 284 16.10 3.36 -19.20
N SER A 285 15.16 3.83 -20.03
CA SER A 285 15.48 4.32 -21.36
C SER A 285 16.21 5.68 -21.33
N MET A 286 16.00 6.53 -20.33
CA MET A 286 16.83 7.72 -20.10
C MET A 286 18.30 7.36 -19.86
N VAL A 287 18.63 6.25 -19.20
CA VAL A 287 20.03 5.81 -19.05
C VAL A 287 20.66 5.54 -20.43
N VAL A 288 19.91 4.92 -21.35
CA VAL A 288 20.33 4.66 -22.73
C VAL A 288 20.43 5.96 -23.53
N LEU A 289 19.49 6.89 -23.34
CA LEU A 289 19.45 8.18 -24.04
C LEU A 289 20.44 9.20 -23.48
N ALA A 290 20.85 9.08 -22.22
CA ALA A 290 21.88 9.90 -21.62
C ALA A 290 23.23 9.70 -22.34
N LEU A 291 23.49 8.51 -22.90
CA LEU A 291 24.65 8.27 -23.77
C LEU A 291 24.60 9.14 -25.05
N ILE A 292 23.40 9.40 -25.59
CA ILE A 292 23.18 10.31 -26.72
C ILE A 292 23.25 11.77 -26.26
N GLY A 293 22.77 12.08 -25.05
CA GLY A 293 22.90 13.40 -24.43
C GLY A 293 24.36 13.80 -24.22
N VAL A 294 25.22 12.86 -23.78
CA VAL A 294 26.67 13.06 -23.66
C VAL A 294 27.30 13.39 -25.02
N TYR A 295 26.84 12.78 -26.10
CA TYR A 295 27.28 13.15 -27.45
C TYR A 295 26.95 14.62 -27.78
N PHE A 296 25.72 15.10 -27.53
CA PHE A 296 25.35 16.51 -27.76
C PHE A 296 26.09 17.48 -26.84
N GLN A 297 26.28 17.10 -25.58
CA GLN A 297 27.03 17.89 -24.60
C GLN A 297 28.50 18.05 -25.01
N ASN A 298 29.12 16.97 -25.49
CA ASN A 298 30.50 16.99 -26.02
C ASN A 298 30.67 17.85 -27.28
N HIS A 299 29.56 18.19 -27.97
CA HIS A 299 29.54 19.09 -29.13
C HIS A 299 29.02 20.49 -28.80
N GLY A 300 28.87 20.84 -27.51
CA GLY A 300 28.50 22.19 -27.05
C GLY A 300 26.99 22.49 -26.99
N TYR A 301 26.12 21.52 -27.29
CA TYR A 301 24.66 21.70 -27.33
C TYR A 301 23.97 21.34 -26.01
N ILE A 302 24.37 22.00 -24.92
CA ILE A 302 23.96 21.64 -23.54
C ILE A 302 22.42 21.75 -23.33
N TYR A 303 21.79 22.85 -23.76
CA TYR A 303 20.33 23.01 -23.61
C TYR A 303 19.52 22.07 -24.51
N LEU A 304 20.07 21.70 -25.68
CA LEU A 304 19.45 20.75 -26.60
C LEU A 304 19.52 19.33 -26.02
N ALA A 305 20.61 18.97 -25.34
CA ALA A 305 20.75 17.73 -24.61
C ALA A 305 19.70 17.61 -23.48
N TYR A 306 19.49 18.66 -22.69
CA TYR A 306 18.46 18.66 -21.64
C TYR A 306 17.04 18.56 -22.21
N LEU A 307 16.73 19.31 -23.28
CA LEU A 307 15.42 19.26 -23.94
C LEU A 307 15.16 17.87 -24.52
N PHE A 308 16.15 17.26 -25.17
CA PHE A 308 16.04 15.93 -25.76
C PHE A 308 15.82 14.86 -24.70
N VAL A 309 16.59 14.91 -23.62
CA VAL A 309 16.47 13.98 -22.47
C VAL A 309 15.09 14.12 -21.81
N PHE A 310 14.57 15.35 -21.65
CA PHE A 310 13.24 15.59 -21.09
C PHE A 310 12.10 15.14 -22.04
N MET A 311 12.20 15.43 -23.33
CA MET A 311 11.18 15.00 -24.31
C MET A 311 11.19 13.48 -24.50
N ALA A 312 12.35 12.85 -24.47
CA ALA A 312 12.45 11.41 -24.57
C ALA A 312 11.93 10.72 -23.30
N PHE A 313 12.21 11.28 -22.11
CA PHE A 313 11.56 10.83 -20.87
C PHE A 313 10.04 10.94 -20.96
N GLY A 314 9.51 12.09 -21.40
CA GLY A 314 8.08 12.28 -21.59
C GLY A 314 7.48 11.31 -22.61
N ALA A 315 8.12 11.10 -23.75
CA ALA A 315 7.67 10.19 -24.80
C ALA A 315 7.71 8.72 -24.36
N LEU A 316 8.67 8.33 -23.54
CA LEU A 316 8.82 6.96 -23.04
C LEU A 316 7.92 6.69 -21.82
N PHE A 317 7.69 7.71 -20.98
CA PHE A 317 6.64 7.68 -19.96
C PHE A 317 5.26 7.50 -20.61
N ILE A 318 4.93 8.34 -21.61
CA ILE A 318 3.66 8.26 -22.35
C ILE A 318 3.59 6.94 -23.14
N GLY A 319 4.67 6.51 -23.77
CA GLY A 319 4.72 5.27 -24.55
C GLY A 319 4.61 4.01 -23.69
N GLY A 320 5.33 3.95 -22.57
CA GLY A 320 5.24 2.84 -21.61
C GLY A 320 3.87 2.78 -20.93
N PHE A 321 3.31 3.93 -20.57
CA PHE A 321 1.94 4.05 -20.10
C PHE A 321 0.95 3.55 -21.16
N ALA A 322 1.02 4.05 -22.40
CA ALA A 322 0.11 3.68 -23.49
C ALA A 322 0.22 2.21 -23.89
N VAL A 323 1.43 1.63 -23.96
CA VAL A 323 1.64 0.22 -24.34
C VAL A 323 1.18 -0.75 -23.26
N PHE A 324 1.28 -0.37 -21.99
CA PHE A 324 0.71 -1.16 -20.92
C PHE A 324 -0.81 -1.03 -20.91
N PHE A 325 -1.30 0.20 -20.99
CA PHE A 325 -2.71 0.56 -20.91
C PHE A 325 -3.58 0.01 -22.05
N LEU A 326 -3.12 0.11 -23.31
CA LEU A 326 -3.89 -0.33 -24.48
C LEU A 326 -3.98 -1.86 -24.65
N PHE A 327 -3.25 -2.63 -23.83
CA PHE A 327 -3.08 -4.07 -24.04
C PHE A 327 -3.11 -4.90 -22.75
N SER A 328 -3.51 -4.31 -21.62
CA SER A 328 -3.60 -4.95 -20.31
C SER A 328 -5.05 -5.32 -20.01
N GLU A 329 -5.42 -6.57 -20.20
CA GLU A 329 -6.68 -7.12 -19.66
C GLU A 329 -6.38 -7.70 -18.28
N LEU A 330 -6.58 -6.93 -17.20
CA LEU A 330 -6.65 -7.49 -15.85
C LEU A 330 -8.02 -8.13 -15.71
N HIS A 331 -8.08 -9.44 -15.53
CA HIS A 331 -9.35 -10.14 -15.36
C HIS A 331 -10.05 -9.71 -14.08
N TYR A 332 -11.35 -9.45 -14.22
CA TYR A 332 -12.35 -9.32 -13.16
C TYR A 332 -13.36 -10.48 -13.29
N GLU A 333 -14.16 -10.70 -12.25
CA GLU A 333 -15.32 -11.61 -12.18
C GLU A 333 -14.99 -13.09 -11.90
N GLY A 334 -14.24 -13.36 -10.84
CA GLY A 334 -14.05 -14.71 -10.30
C GLY A 334 -13.25 -15.68 -11.19
N LYS A 335 -12.51 -15.13 -12.16
CA LYS A 335 -11.64 -15.90 -13.07
C LYS A 335 -10.16 -15.91 -12.66
N SER A 336 -9.84 -15.24 -11.55
CA SER A 336 -8.48 -15.24 -10.99
C SER A 336 -7.99 -16.66 -10.76
N SER A 337 -6.82 -16.95 -11.29
CA SER A 337 -6.11 -18.21 -11.08
C SER A 337 -5.37 -18.26 -9.74
N ILE A 338 -5.38 -17.15 -8.98
CA ILE A 338 -4.83 -17.05 -7.63
C ILE A 338 -5.84 -17.58 -6.62
N ASN A 339 -5.40 -18.50 -5.77
CA ASN A 339 -6.24 -19.01 -4.69
C ASN A 339 -6.25 -17.99 -3.54
N GLN A 340 -7.39 -17.33 -3.32
CA GLN A 340 -7.61 -16.33 -2.28
C GLN A 340 -7.23 -16.82 -0.88
N ALA A 341 -7.64 -18.03 -0.50
CA ALA A 341 -7.36 -18.59 0.81
C ALA A 341 -5.84 -18.80 1.02
N LEU A 342 -5.12 -19.28 0.01
CA LEU A 342 -3.66 -19.43 0.08
C LEU A 342 -2.93 -18.09 0.14
N TRP A 343 -3.40 -17.09 -0.62
CA TRP A 343 -2.87 -15.72 -0.56
C TRP A 343 -3.01 -15.12 0.85
N LEU A 344 -4.23 -15.16 1.39
CA LEU A 344 -4.53 -14.66 2.74
C LEU A 344 -3.74 -15.44 3.80
N TRP A 345 -3.60 -16.76 3.66
CA TRP A 345 -2.81 -17.56 4.60
C TRP A 345 -1.32 -17.20 4.57
N GLY A 346 -0.75 -16.97 3.39
CA GLY A 346 0.63 -16.50 3.25
C GLY A 346 0.85 -15.15 3.94
N LEU A 347 -0.03 -14.18 3.67
CA LEU A 347 0.05 -12.84 4.28
C LEU A 347 -0.11 -12.90 5.81
N THR A 348 -1.10 -13.62 6.31
CA THR A 348 -1.36 -13.76 7.75
C THR A 348 -0.21 -14.44 8.48
N LEU A 349 0.39 -15.48 7.90
CA LEU A 349 1.55 -16.14 8.50
C LEU A 349 2.76 -15.20 8.61
N VAL A 350 3.05 -14.42 7.56
CA VAL A 350 4.11 -13.41 7.60
C VAL A 350 3.81 -12.35 8.66
N ALA A 351 2.58 -11.84 8.71
CA ALA A 351 2.15 -10.83 9.68
C ALA A 351 2.18 -11.33 11.13
N ILE A 352 1.81 -12.59 11.38
CA ILE A 352 1.93 -13.22 12.70
C ILE A 352 3.39 -13.28 13.12
N LEU A 353 4.29 -13.76 12.26
CA LEU A 353 5.72 -13.86 12.56
C LEU A 353 6.33 -12.50 12.87
N GLN A 354 6.03 -11.49 12.04
CA GLN A 354 6.49 -10.11 12.28
C GLN A 354 5.88 -9.52 13.57
N SER A 355 4.61 -9.79 13.84
CA SER A 355 3.94 -9.35 15.07
C SER A 355 4.58 -9.97 16.30
N LEU A 356 4.84 -11.29 16.30
CA LEU A 356 5.49 -11.97 17.42
C LEU A 356 6.89 -11.40 17.71
N PHE A 357 7.61 -10.97 16.67
CA PHE A 357 8.91 -10.31 16.81
C PHE A 357 8.79 -8.89 17.41
N LEU A 358 7.81 -8.10 16.98
CA LEU A 358 7.67 -6.69 17.35
C LEU A 358 6.86 -6.45 18.63
N LEU A 359 5.93 -7.34 18.97
CA LEU A 359 5.05 -7.20 20.12
C LEU A 359 5.79 -7.01 21.45
N PRO A 360 6.88 -7.74 21.76
CA PRO A 360 7.63 -7.49 22.99
C PRO A 360 8.15 -6.06 23.11
N ALA A 361 8.54 -5.46 21.99
CA ALA A 361 8.98 -4.08 21.97
C ALA A 361 7.80 -3.11 22.12
N ALA A 362 6.69 -3.35 21.42
CA ALA A 362 5.46 -2.56 21.55
C ALA A 362 4.93 -2.61 23.00
N TRP A 363 4.99 -3.79 23.63
CA TRP A 363 4.56 -4.00 25.01
C TRP A 363 5.36 -3.17 26.01
N ARG A 364 6.67 -2.98 25.75
CA ARG A 364 7.54 -2.14 26.57
C ARG A 364 7.36 -0.66 26.25
N ALA A 365 7.18 -0.32 24.98
CA ALA A 365 7.00 1.06 24.53
C ALA A 365 5.66 1.67 24.99
N PHE A 366 4.60 0.85 25.11
CA PHE A 366 3.25 1.31 25.40
C PHE A 366 2.66 0.61 26.65
N PRO A 367 3.22 0.86 27.85
CA PRO A 367 2.79 0.16 29.07
C PRO A 367 1.31 0.40 29.40
N ASP A 368 0.81 1.61 29.20
CA ASP A 368 -0.58 1.98 29.48
C ASP A 368 -1.54 1.48 28.38
N GLY A 369 -1.02 1.14 27.19
CA GLY A 369 -1.79 0.56 26.09
C GLY A 369 -2.02 -0.94 26.19
N ARG A 370 -1.40 -1.64 27.14
CA ARG A 370 -1.48 -3.10 27.26
C ARG A 370 -2.89 -3.62 27.52
N ALA A 371 -3.59 -3.05 28.51
CA ALA A 371 -4.94 -3.49 28.86
C ALA A 371 -5.93 -3.19 27.72
N PRO A 372 -5.97 -1.96 27.14
CA PRO A 372 -6.78 -1.69 25.95
C PRO A 372 -6.47 -2.60 24.76
N ALA A 373 -5.19 -2.90 24.52
CA ALA A 373 -4.79 -3.79 23.43
C ALA A 373 -5.37 -5.21 23.59
N ILE A 374 -5.29 -5.80 24.80
CA ILE A 374 -5.87 -7.13 25.05
C ILE A 374 -7.40 -7.10 24.87
N LEU A 375 -8.07 -6.09 25.45
CA LEU A 375 -9.52 -5.97 25.36
C LEU A 375 -9.99 -5.81 23.91
N THR A 376 -9.27 -4.99 23.13
CA THR A 376 -9.55 -4.80 21.70
C THR A 376 -9.28 -6.08 20.91
N GLY A 377 -8.21 -6.80 21.21
CA GLY A 377 -7.93 -8.12 20.64
C GLY A 377 -9.09 -9.10 20.84
N LEU A 378 -9.60 -9.22 22.07
CA LEU A 378 -10.74 -10.09 22.38
C LEU A 378 -12.04 -9.63 21.68
N ALA A 379 -12.25 -8.32 21.60
CA ALA A 379 -13.41 -7.73 20.91
C ALA A 379 -13.38 -8.03 19.41
N VAL A 380 -12.24 -7.81 18.74
CA VAL A 380 -12.08 -8.07 17.30
C VAL A 380 -12.24 -9.54 16.97
N VAL A 381 -11.70 -10.46 17.79
CA VAL A 381 -11.95 -11.91 17.62
C VAL A 381 -13.44 -12.22 17.66
N SER A 382 -14.15 -11.68 18.65
CA SER A 382 -15.58 -11.94 18.84
C SER A 382 -16.41 -11.37 17.70
N LEU A 383 -16.12 -10.14 17.27
CA LEU A 383 -16.81 -9.48 16.18
C LEU A 383 -16.52 -10.15 14.83
N PHE A 384 -15.26 -10.51 14.56
CA PHE A 384 -14.88 -11.24 13.36
C PHE A 384 -15.59 -12.60 13.30
N TYR A 385 -15.58 -13.37 14.39
CA TYR A 385 -16.26 -14.66 14.44
C TYR A 385 -17.77 -14.57 14.21
N LEU A 386 -18.41 -13.50 14.70
CA LEU A 386 -19.84 -13.26 14.46
C LEU A 386 -20.16 -12.91 13.00
N GLN A 387 -19.20 -12.36 12.26
CA GLN A 387 -19.39 -11.86 10.90
C GLN A 387 -18.91 -12.85 9.83
N ALA A 388 -17.82 -13.58 10.06
CA ALA A 388 -17.27 -14.56 9.12
C ALA A 388 -18.09 -15.87 8.97
N GLY A 389 -19.23 -15.99 9.66
CA GLY A 389 -20.10 -17.16 9.62
C GLY A 389 -19.63 -18.35 10.47
N LYS A 390 -20.55 -19.29 10.74
CA LYS A 390 -20.24 -20.51 11.51
C LYS A 390 -19.62 -21.58 10.61
N TRP A 391 -18.49 -22.13 11.02
CA TRP A 391 -17.87 -23.27 10.33
C TRP A 391 -18.53 -24.58 10.76
N GLU A 392 -19.29 -25.22 9.88
CA GLU A 392 -19.95 -26.51 10.14
C GLU A 392 -19.01 -27.67 9.78
N ASN A 393 -18.76 -28.56 10.74
CA ASN A 393 -17.95 -29.79 10.61
C ASN A 393 -16.58 -29.63 9.92
N PRO A 394 -15.70 -28.73 10.39
CA PRO A 394 -14.39 -28.53 9.79
C PRO A 394 -13.47 -29.75 9.93
N THR A 395 -12.76 -30.06 8.85
CA THR A 395 -11.62 -30.95 8.77
C THR A 395 -10.44 -30.42 9.61
N LEU A 396 -9.42 -31.25 9.85
CA LEU A 396 -8.24 -30.85 10.63
C LEU A 396 -7.47 -29.68 10.00
N ILE A 397 -7.39 -29.61 8.67
CA ILE A 397 -6.74 -28.50 7.95
C ILE A 397 -7.56 -27.22 8.12
N GLU A 398 -8.89 -27.32 8.05
CA GLU A 398 -9.78 -26.18 8.29
C GLU A 398 -9.70 -25.69 9.74
N TRP A 399 -9.51 -26.58 10.72
CA TRP A 399 -9.26 -26.18 12.11
C TRP A 399 -7.97 -25.37 12.28
N LEU A 400 -6.89 -25.78 11.61
CA LEU A 400 -5.63 -25.03 11.63
C LEU A 400 -5.78 -23.66 10.96
N TRP A 401 -6.55 -23.61 9.86
CA TRP A 401 -6.88 -22.37 9.18
C TRP A 401 -7.69 -21.43 10.08
N ILE A 402 -8.76 -21.94 10.67
CA ILE A 402 -9.60 -21.23 11.64
C ILE A 402 -8.77 -20.67 12.80
N ALA A 403 -7.89 -21.49 13.38
CA ALA A 403 -7.01 -21.04 14.45
C ALA A 403 -6.10 -19.90 13.99
N THR A 404 -5.56 -19.98 12.77
CA THR A 404 -4.74 -18.90 12.17
C THR A 404 -5.54 -17.61 11.99
N LEU A 405 -6.79 -17.71 11.53
CA LEU A 405 -7.71 -16.57 11.38
C LEU A 405 -8.02 -15.92 12.74
N LEU A 406 -8.35 -16.71 13.76
CA LEU A 406 -8.66 -16.19 15.09
C LEU A 406 -7.44 -15.54 15.77
N VAL A 407 -6.25 -16.13 15.61
CA VAL A 407 -5.00 -15.52 16.08
C VAL A 407 -4.75 -14.20 15.34
N SER A 408 -4.96 -14.16 14.03
CA SER A 408 -4.80 -12.94 13.24
C SER A 408 -5.78 -11.86 13.66
N ALA A 409 -7.05 -12.19 13.90
CA ALA A 409 -8.05 -11.28 14.43
C ALA A 409 -7.67 -10.73 15.82
N PHE A 410 -7.15 -11.59 16.70
CA PHE A 410 -6.66 -11.17 18.01
C PHE A 410 -5.49 -10.18 17.87
N LEU A 411 -4.50 -10.52 17.06
CA LEU A 411 -3.32 -9.67 16.85
C LEU A 411 -3.68 -8.35 16.18
N ALA A 412 -4.57 -8.36 15.21
CA ALA A 412 -5.11 -7.18 14.55
C ALA A 412 -5.76 -6.23 15.57
N GLY A 413 -6.61 -6.76 16.46
CA GLY A 413 -7.20 -5.98 17.54
C GLY A 413 -6.18 -5.52 18.60
N VAL A 414 -5.16 -6.31 18.91
CA VAL A 414 -4.07 -5.90 19.82
C VAL A 414 -3.32 -4.71 19.24
N TRP A 415 -2.92 -4.76 17.97
CA TRP A 415 -2.26 -3.63 17.31
C TRP A 415 -3.13 -2.38 17.29
N ALA A 416 -4.39 -2.49 16.85
CA ALA A 416 -5.32 -1.37 16.85
C ALA A 416 -5.53 -0.78 18.26
N GLY A 417 -5.65 -1.66 19.27
CA GLY A 417 -5.95 -1.28 20.65
C GLY A 417 -4.81 -0.59 21.39
N PHE A 418 -3.55 -0.71 20.94
CA PHE A 418 -2.46 0.09 21.51
C PHE A 418 -2.74 1.58 21.43
N SER A 419 -3.51 2.04 20.44
CA SER A 419 -3.86 3.45 20.26
C SER A 419 -4.87 4.00 21.26
N LEU A 420 -5.56 3.16 22.01
CA LEU A 420 -6.62 3.58 22.95
C LEU A 420 -6.10 4.10 24.29
N TRP A 421 -4.80 3.95 24.58
CA TRP A 421 -4.23 4.27 25.90
C TRP A 421 -4.48 5.73 26.32
N TRP A 422 -4.50 6.67 25.38
CA TRP A 422 -4.66 8.10 25.68
C TRP A 422 -6.07 8.46 26.16
N ILE A 423 -7.10 7.70 25.77
CA ILE A 423 -8.48 7.91 26.24
C ILE A 423 -8.56 7.66 27.75
N LEU A 424 -7.81 6.66 28.23
CA LEU A 424 -7.81 6.30 29.65
C LEU A 424 -6.94 7.25 30.49
N TYR A 425 -5.91 7.85 29.91
CA TYR A 425 -4.94 8.69 30.63
C TYR A 425 -5.46 10.10 31.01
N ARG A 426 -6.54 10.60 30.38
CA ARG A 426 -7.17 11.89 30.77
C ARG A 426 -8.47 11.73 31.58
N ALA A 427 -8.91 10.50 31.83
CA ALA A 427 -10.09 10.21 32.66
C ALA A 427 -9.74 9.98 34.14
N THR A 428 -8.45 10.05 34.49
CA THR A 428 -7.88 10.11 35.84
C THR A 428 -7.08 11.38 35.99
#